data_AF-A0A6B3I174-F1
#
_entry.id   AF-A0A6B3I174-F1
#
_cell.length_a   1.000
_cell.length_b   1.000
_cell.length_c   1.000
_cell.angle_alpha   90.00
_cell.angle_beta   90.00
_cell.angle_gamma   90.00
#
_symmetry.space_group_name_H-M   'P 1'
#
loop_
_entity.id
_entity.type
_entity.pdbx_description
1 polymer ?
#
loop_
_entity_poly.entity_id
_entity_poly.type
_entity_poly.pdbx_seq_one_letter_code
_entity_poly.pdbx_strand_id
1 'polypeptide(L)'
;AAEWDLQEAMRWLTGSLNGATWDQTFPALVAAAVLTPLLLGQARNLSAMQLGDDTASALGVRVERTRITVIVAAVGLIAFATAAAGPIAFVAFLSGPIAARIVGAGGSLLVPAGLVGS
;
A
#
# COMPACT_ATOMS: atom_id res chain seq x y z
N ALA A 1 27.15 -25.40 -0.88
CA ALA A 1 26.33 -24.75 0.17
C ALA A 1 26.13 -23.27 -0.15
N ALA A 2 27.21 -22.49 -0.32
CA ALA A 2 27.15 -21.06 -0.63
C ALA A 2 26.47 -20.70 -1.97
N GLU A 3 26.47 -21.60 -2.95
CA GLU A 3 25.89 -21.36 -4.29
C GLU A 3 24.36 -21.29 -4.27
N TRP A 4 23.70 -22.07 -3.39
CA TRP A 4 22.25 -22.05 -3.22
C TRP A 4 21.75 -20.77 -2.54
N ASP A 5 22.51 -20.28 -1.56
CA ASP A 5 22.23 -19.04 -0.82
C ASP A 5 22.28 -17.81 -1.75
N LEU A 6 23.22 -17.80 -2.70
CA LEU A 6 23.34 -16.74 -3.70
C LEU A 6 22.13 -16.70 -4.65
N GLN A 7 21.67 -17.85 -5.12
CA GLN A 7 20.50 -17.94 -6.00
C GLN A 7 19.21 -17.52 -5.29
N GLU A 8 19.06 -17.88 -4.00
CA GLU A 8 17.92 -17.48 -3.19
C GLU A 8 17.91 -15.97 -2.91
N ALA A 9 19.05 -15.39 -2.53
CA ALA A 9 19.20 -13.95 -2.33
C ALA A 9 18.93 -13.16 -3.62
N MET A 10 19.44 -13.62 -4.76
CA MET A 10 19.19 -13.00 -6.07
C MET A 10 17.69 -13.04 -6.43
N ARG A 11 17.01 -14.16 -6.18
CA ARG A 11 15.56 -14.28 -6.37
C ARG A 11 14.78 -13.31 -5.47
N TRP A 12 15.18 -13.17 -4.21
CA TRP A 12 14.54 -12.22 -3.30
C TRP A 12 14.73 -10.78 -3.74
N LEU A 13 15.93 -10.40 -4.20
CA LEU A 13 16.23 -9.04 -4.69
C LEU A 13 15.42 -8.65 -5.93
N THR A 14 15.08 -9.61 -6.80
CA THR A 14 14.24 -9.34 -7.98
C THR A 14 12.74 -9.33 -7.66
N GLY A 15 12.34 -9.83 -6.49
CA GLY A 15 10.95 -10.13 -6.16
C GLY A 15 10.45 -11.40 -6.85
N SER A 16 9.75 -12.25 -6.10
CA SER A 16 9.11 -13.44 -6.64
C SER A 16 8.00 -13.95 -5.74
N LEU A 17 6.88 -14.35 -6.35
CA LEU A 17 5.84 -15.14 -5.68
C LEU A 17 6.15 -16.64 -5.73
N ASN A 18 7.15 -17.07 -6.52
CA ASN A 18 7.56 -18.46 -6.58
C ASN A 18 8.24 -18.85 -5.27
N GLY A 19 7.60 -19.73 -4.50
CA GLY A 19 8.05 -20.16 -3.18
C GLY A 19 7.34 -19.46 -2.03
N ALA A 20 6.27 -18.69 -2.27
CA ALA A 20 5.43 -18.16 -1.21
C ALA A 20 4.84 -19.32 -0.38
N THR A 21 5.07 -19.26 0.94
CA THR A 21 4.54 -20.24 1.90
C THR A 21 3.50 -19.59 2.79
N TRP A 22 2.53 -20.36 3.28
CA TRP A 22 1.48 -19.86 4.17
C TRP A 22 2.04 -19.22 5.44
N ASP A 23 3.17 -19.71 5.97
CA ASP A 23 3.84 -19.14 7.13
C ASP A 23 4.38 -17.72 6.87
N GLN A 24 4.84 -17.44 5.65
CA GLN A 24 5.31 -16.11 5.23
C GLN A 24 4.16 -15.19 4.81
N THR A 25 3.09 -15.74 4.24
CA THR A 25 1.92 -14.97 3.77
C THR A 25 0.97 -14.59 4.91
N PHE A 26 0.86 -15.41 5.96
CA PHE A 26 -0.07 -15.15 7.06
C PHE A 26 0.15 -13.81 7.77
N PRO A 27 1.39 -13.40 8.13
CA PRO A 27 1.64 -12.06 8.66
C PRO A 27 1.20 -10.93 7.71
N ALA A 28 1.42 -11.10 6.40
CA ALA A 28 0.99 -10.13 5.40
C ALA A 28 -0.53 -10.03 5.29
N LEU A 29 -1.25 -11.15 5.39
CA LEU A 29 -2.72 -11.16 5.43
C LEU A 29 -3.26 -10.47 6.67
N VAL A 30 -2.67 -10.71 7.85
CA VAL A 30 -3.07 -10.04 9.09
C VAL A 30 -2.81 -8.54 8.99
N ALA A 31 -1.65 -8.13 8.49
CA ALA A 31 -1.34 -6.72 8.26
C ALA A 31 -2.32 -6.08 7.28
N ALA A 32 -2.64 -6.75 6.17
CA ALA A 32 -3.64 -6.29 5.21
C ALA A 32 -5.03 -6.14 5.84
N ALA A 33 -5.48 -7.14 6.60
CA ALA A 33 -6.78 -7.13 7.28
C ALA A 33 -6.93 -6.00 8.30
N VAL A 34 -5.83 -5.54 8.92
CA VAL A 34 -5.86 -4.46 9.94
C VAL A 34 -5.59 -3.09 9.33
N LEU A 35 -4.57 -2.97 8.48
CA LEU A 35 -4.12 -1.67 7.96
C LEU A 35 -4.99 -1.17 6.80
N THR A 36 -5.60 -2.06 6.02
CA THR A 36 -6.54 -1.67 4.95
C THR A 36 -7.77 -0.95 5.50
N PRO A 37 -8.54 -1.49 6.46
CA PRO A 37 -9.69 -0.75 7.00
C PRO A 37 -9.28 0.54 7.72
N LEU A 38 -8.10 0.60 8.34
CA LEU A 38 -7.54 1.83 8.90
C LEU A 38 -7.36 2.91 7.81
N LEU A 39 -6.79 2.55 6.65
CA LEU A 39 -6.64 3.46 5.50
C LEU A 39 -8.00 3.86 4.90
N LEU A 40 -8.93 2.91 4.76
CA LEU A 40 -10.27 3.19 4.26
C LEU A 40 -11.03 4.17 5.17
N GLY A 41 -10.86 4.06 6.50
CA GLY A 41 -11.41 5.01 7.47
C GLY A 41 -10.88 6.44 7.29
N GLN A 42 -9.69 6.59 6.69
CA GLN A 42 -9.06 7.89 6.42
C GLN A 42 -9.38 8.43 5.01
N ALA A 43 -10.15 7.71 4.20
CA ALA A 43 -10.45 8.12 2.82
C ALA A 43 -11.04 9.53 2.71
N ARG A 44 -12.01 9.87 3.59
CA ARG A 44 -12.63 11.20 3.61
C ARG A 44 -11.64 12.30 4.02
N ASN A 45 -10.78 12.00 5.01
CA ASN A 45 -9.76 12.94 5.48
C ASN A 45 -8.70 13.19 4.38
N LEU A 46 -8.32 12.15 3.64
CA LEU A 46 -7.43 12.25 2.49
C LEU A 46 -8.04 13.09 1.36
N SER A 47 -9.33 12.91 1.05
CA SER A 47 -10.03 13.76 0.08
C SER A 47 -10.10 15.22 0.53
N ALA A 48 -10.32 15.49 1.82
CA ALA A 48 -10.30 16.85 2.35
C ALA A 48 -8.90 17.49 2.25
N MET A 49 -7.84 16.72 2.54
CA MET A 49 -6.44 17.18 2.42
C MET A 49 -6.04 17.51 0.97
N GLN A 50 -6.71 16.97 -0.05
CA GLN A 50 -6.49 17.38 -1.45
C GLN A 50 -6.92 18.82 -1.75
N LEU A 51 -7.81 19.40 -0.94
CA LEU A 51 -8.24 20.80 -1.04
C LEU A 51 -7.24 21.78 -0.38
N GLY A 52 -6.14 21.26 0.18
CA GLY A 52 -5.17 22.00 0.96
C GLY A 52 -5.31 21.76 2.46
N ASP A 53 -4.18 21.85 3.18
CA ASP A 53 -4.11 21.55 4.62
C ASP A 53 -4.93 22.55 5.45
N ASP A 54 -4.94 23.84 5.07
CA ASP A 54 -5.74 24.87 5.75
C ASP A 54 -7.24 24.58 5.63
N THR A 55 -7.71 24.29 4.41
CA THR A 55 -9.10 23.91 4.14
C THR A 55 -9.49 22.64 4.89
N ALA A 56 -8.62 21.62 4.89
CA ALA A 56 -8.87 20.38 5.61
C ALA A 56 -8.95 20.60 7.13
N SER A 57 -8.09 21.45 7.68
CA SER A 57 -8.10 21.79 9.10
C SER A 57 -9.38 22.55 9.50
N ALA A 58 -9.87 23.45 8.64
CA ALA A 58 -11.14 24.16 8.83
C ALA A 58 -12.36 23.20 8.78
N LEU A 59 -12.25 22.09 8.03
CA LEU A 59 -13.23 21.01 8.00
C LEU A 59 -13.11 20.03 9.18
N GLY A 60 -12.23 20.31 10.15
CA GLY A 60 -12.05 19.52 11.38
C GLY A 60 -11.05 18.37 11.25
N VAL A 61 -10.33 18.25 10.14
CA VAL A 61 -9.32 17.21 9.96
C VAL A 61 -8.06 17.54 10.77
N ARG A 62 -7.61 16.59 11.58
CA ARG A 62 -6.32 16.67 12.28
C ARG A 62 -5.19 16.30 11.32
N VAL A 63 -4.88 17.19 10.38
CA VAL A 63 -3.97 16.99 9.23
C VAL A 63 -2.72 16.19 9.59
N GLU A 64 -1.96 16.64 10.60
CA GLU A 64 -0.70 16.00 10.98
C GLU A 64 -0.88 14.56 11.50
N ARG A 65 -1.90 14.34 12.33
CA ARG A 65 -2.20 12.99 12.84
C ARG A 65 -2.66 12.07 11.72
N THR A 66 -3.50 12.58 10.81
CA THR A 66 -3.96 11.83 9.64
C THR A 66 -2.78 11.44 8.76
N ARG A 67 -1.87 12.38 8.48
CA ARG A 67 -0.66 12.17 7.68
C ARG A 67 0.20 11.06 8.27
N ILE A 68 0.56 11.15 9.55
CA ILE A 68 1.36 10.14 10.23
C ILE A 68 0.66 8.78 10.19
N THR A 69 -0.64 8.72 10.50
CA THR A 69 -1.40 7.46 10.51
C THR A 69 -1.39 6.78 9.13
N VAL A 70 -1.63 7.55 8.06
CA VAL A 70 -1.65 7.04 6.70
C VAL A 70 -0.26 6.58 6.26
N ILE A 71 0.80 7.35 6.57
CA ILE A 71 2.18 6.96 6.25
C ILE A 71 2.55 5.65 6.95
N VAL A 72 2.29 5.54 8.25
CA VAL A 72 2.61 4.33 9.03
C VAL A 72 1.85 3.12 8.49
N ALA A 73 0.57 3.28 8.18
CA ALA A 73 -0.24 2.19 7.62
C ALA A 73 0.25 1.76 6.23
N ALA A 74 0.54 2.72 5.35
CA ALA A 74 1.05 2.45 4.01
C ALA A 74 2.42 1.76 4.04
N VAL A 75 3.34 2.27 4.87
CA VAL A 75 4.68 1.66 5.06
C VAL A 75 4.55 0.26 5.63
N GLY A 76 3.66 0.04 6.61
CA GLY A 76 3.40 -1.28 7.17
C GLY A 76 2.95 -2.27 6.10
N LEU A 77 1.95 -1.91 5.29
CA LEU A 77 1.48 -2.75 4.18
C LEU A 77 2.60 -3.09 3.19
N ILE A 78 3.38 -2.09 2.78
CA ILE A 78 4.50 -2.27 1.84
C ILE A 78 5.58 -3.19 2.45
N ALA A 79 5.91 -3.01 3.73
CA ALA A 79 6.92 -3.79 4.41
C ALA A 79 6.53 -5.27 4.50
N PHE A 80 5.30 -5.58 4.90
CA PHE A 80 4.81 -6.97 4.96
C PHE A 80 4.69 -7.61 3.57
N ALA A 81 4.21 -6.87 2.57
CA ALA A 81 4.15 -7.35 1.20
C ALA A 81 5.56 -7.67 0.64
N THR A 82 6.52 -6.77 0.88
CA THR A 82 7.91 -6.92 0.44
C THR A 82 8.64 -8.04 1.18
N ALA A 83 8.37 -8.23 2.47
CA ALA A 83 8.94 -9.34 3.24
C ALA A 83 8.48 -10.70 2.71
N ALA A 84 7.21 -10.82 2.29
CA ALA A 84 6.63 -12.07 1.81
C ALA A 84 6.99 -12.41 0.36
N ALA A 85 7.06 -11.40 -0.53
CA ALA A 85 7.23 -11.61 -1.98
C ALA A 85 8.50 -10.98 -2.57
N GLY A 86 9.32 -10.30 -1.76
CA GLY A 86 10.39 -9.43 -2.24
C GLY A 86 9.84 -8.12 -2.85
N PRO A 87 10.72 -7.20 -3.30
CA PRO A 87 10.34 -5.90 -3.81
C PRO A 87 9.76 -6.04 -5.23
N ILE A 88 8.44 -6.12 -5.33
CA ILE A 88 7.75 -6.10 -6.62
C ILE A 88 7.56 -4.64 -7.05
N ALA A 89 8.44 -4.18 -7.94
CA ALA A 89 8.33 -2.85 -8.53
C ALA A 89 7.07 -2.73 -9.41
N PHE A 90 6.68 -1.49 -9.74
CA PHE A 90 5.61 -1.12 -10.67
C PHE A 90 4.16 -1.28 -10.21
N VAL A 91 3.78 -2.27 -9.39
CA VAL A 91 2.35 -2.46 -9.04
C VAL A 91 1.76 -1.22 -8.36
N ALA A 92 2.42 -0.72 -7.31
CA ALA A 92 2.01 0.49 -6.61
C ALA A 92 2.11 1.75 -7.49
N PHE A 93 3.05 1.78 -8.44
CA PHE A 93 3.25 2.92 -9.34
C PHE A 93 2.17 2.99 -10.45
N LEU A 94 1.79 1.83 -10.99
CA LEU A 94 0.91 1.73 -12.16
C LEU A 94 -0.57 1.68 -11.76
N SER A 95 -0.87 1.13 -10.58
CA SER A 95 -2.25 0.98 -10.10
C SER A 95 -3.02 2.30 -10.03
N GLY A 96 -2.40 3.37 -9.52
CA GLY A 96 -3.02 4.71 -9.44
C GLY A 96 -3.41 5.27 -10.81
N PRO A 97 -2.45 5.42 -11.76
CA PRO A 97 -2.73 5.89 -13.12
C PRO A 97 -3.74 5.01 -13.87
N ILE A 98 -3.68 3.68 -13.72
CA ILE A 98 -4.65 2.75 -14.33
C ILE A 98 -6.04 2.98 -13.72
N ALA A 99 -6.15 3.05 -12.40
CA ALA A 99 -7.41 3.30 -11.72
C ALA A 99 -8.02 4.66 -12.10
N ALA A 100 -7.19 5.70 -12.24
CA ALA A 100 -7.63 7.02 -12.70
C ALA A 100 -8.17 6.99 -14.14
N ARG A 101 -7.58 6.16 -15.01
CA ARG A 101 -8.06 5.94 -16.38
C ARG A 101 -9.38 5.18 -16.42
N ILE A 102 -9.60 4.25 -15.48
CA ILE A 102 -10.83 3.44 -15.40
C ILE A 102 -11.99 4.25 -14.81
N VAL A 103 -11.77 4.94 -13.70
CA VAL A 103 -12.84 5.61 -12.93
C VAL A 103 -13.09 7.05 -13.37
N GLY A 104 -12.13 7.67 -14.07
CA GLY A 104 -12.22 9.06 -14.49
C GLY A 104 -11.88 10.07 -13.38
N ALA A 105 -12.12 11.35 -13.64
CA ALA A 105 -11.77 12.43 -12.73
C ALA A 105 -12.84 12.66 -11.63
N GLY A 106 -12.40 13.08 -10.44
CA GLY A 106 -13.27 13.61 -9.37
C GLY A 106 -13.54 12.68 -8.18
N GLY A 107 -13.08 11.42 -8.22
CA GLY A 107 -13.22 10.47 -7.12
C GLY A 107 -11.92 10.19 -6.36
N SER A 108 -12.03 9.70 -5.12
CA SER A 108 -10.87 9.17 -4.40
C SER A 108 -10.34 7.91 -5.09
N LEU A 109 -9.07 7.94 -5.50
CA LEU A 109 -8.41 6.80 -6.14
C LEU A 109 -7.97 5.71 -5.15
N LEU A 110 -8.21 5.88 -3.85
CA LEU A 110 -7.72 4.95 -2.82
C LEU A 110 -8.26 3.52 -3.02
N VAL A 111 -9.58 3.37 -3.13
CA VAL A 111 -10.22 2.06 -3.35
C VAL A 111 -9.95 1.54 -4.77
N PRO A 112 -10.18 2.33 -5.84
CA PRO A 112 -9.90 1.88 -7.20
C PRO A 112 -8.45 1.45 -7.43
N ALA A 113 -7.46 2.20 -6.94
CA ALA A 113 -6.05 1.84 -7.08
C ALA A 113 -5.71 0.58 -6.29
N GLY A 114 -6.27 0.42 -5.09
CA GLY A 114 -6.12 -0.81 -4.30
C GLY A 114 -6.62 -2.04 -5.05
N LEU A 115 -7.80 -1.96 -5.67
CA LEU A 115 -8.39 -3.06 -6.45
C LEU A 115 -7.65 -3.35 -7.76
N VAL A 116 -7.03 -2.35 -8.38
CA VAL A 116 -6.21 -2.56 -9.59
C VAL A 116 -4.90 -3.27 -9.27
N GLY A 117 -4.34 -3.04 -8.08
CA GLY A 117 -3.08 -3.64 -7.66
C GLY A 117 -3.20 -4.96 -6.89
N SER A 118 -4.41 -5.36 -6.48
CA SER A 118 -4.69 -6.57 -5.68
C SER A 118 -4.75 -7.85 -6.50
#